data_AF-A0A285VDZ7-F1
#
_entry.id   AF-A0A285VDZ7-F1
#
_cell.length_a   1.000
_cell.length_b   1.000
_cell.length_c   1.000
_cell.angle_alpha   90.00
_cell.angle_beta   90.00
_cell.angle_gamma   90.00
#
_symmetry.space_group_name_H-M   'P 1'
#
loop_
_entity.id
_entity.type
_entity.pdbx_description
1 polymer ?
#
loop_
_entity_poly.entity_id
_entity_poly.type
_entity_poly.pdbx_seq_one_letter_code
_entity_poly.pdbx_strand_id
1 'polypeptide(L)'
;MDSESTGVSRRAGTGASEQADRSADRARQLREQLGRLERQEKAWRAGSEGERLVADALGRAGWPVLHDQPWPGRDRANIDHLAFSPDRIWLIDAKHWSGEVGIRDGVLRQNGYSRSMAVTKAQVAANDVVLALGTGAPPVHPVLCLTGSGTDLAPTTVEDVVLVGLEHLTECLGPTPTLDVELALLMAKVPEHLKGTAGPTARVAPSKERKAPEAAAAALRRRKHHAGAGGQTSPQRRAASRRGMGRPPRPSAARALISVALLALLVWFAFNLDAVFMLILPVAQWFVGQLMP
;
A
#
# COMPACT_ATOMS: atom_id res chain seq x y z
N MET A 1 16.21 63.73 -32.57
CA MET A 1 15.17 62.96 -31.87
C MET A 1 15.60 61.51 -31.95
N ASP A 2 16.22 61.09 -30.85
CA ASP A 2 17.06 59.90 -30.77
C ASP A 2 16.21 58.63 -30.75
N SER A 3 16.60 57.67 -31.60
CA SER A 3 16.08 56.30 -31.58
C SER A 3 17.07 55.44 -30.80
N GLU A 4 16.87 55.31 -29.49
CA GLU A 4 17.59 54.34 -28.66
C GLU A 4 17.11 52.91 -28.99
N SER A 5 17.88 52.26 -29.87
CA SER A 5 17.86 50.82 -30.06
C SER A 5 18.49 50.12 -28.85
N THR A 6 17.67 49.71 -27.89
CA THR A 6 18.09 48.83 -26.78
C THR A 6 18.26 47.40 -27.28
N GLY A 7 19.41 47.13 -27.90
CA GLY A 7 19.87 45.78 -28.19
C GLY A 7 20.18 45.04 -26.89
N VAL A 8 19.26 44.18 -26.43
CA VAL A 8 19.53 43.24 -25.34
C VAL A 8 20.58 42.24 -25.84
N SER A 9 21.85 42.52 -25.54
CA SER A 9 22.96 41.62 -25.77
C SER A 9 22.81 40.38 -24.87
N ARG A 10 22.24 39.30 -25.41
CA ARG A 10 22.30 37.97 -24.78
C ARG A 10 23.77 37.57 -24.66
N ARG A 11 24.29 37.52 -23.43
CA ARG A 11 25.66 37.04 -23.18
C ARG A 11 25.75 35.55 -23.53
N ALA A 12 26.77 35.17 -24.30
CA ALA A 12 27.13 33.77 -24.48
C ALA A 12 27.27 33.08 -23.11
N GLY A 13 26.64 31.91 -22.93
CA GLY A 13 26.64 31.14 -21.67
C GLY A 13 25.33 31.17 -20.87
N THR A 14 24.42 32.13 -21.11
CA THR A 14 23.10 32.16 -20.45
C THR A 14 22.25 30.92 -20.78
N GLY A 15 22.21 30.50 -22.04
CA GLY A 15 21.48 29.28 -22.45
C GLY A 15 22.05 27.99 -21.86
N ALA A 16 23.37 27.92 -21.67
CA ALA A 16 24.02 26.75 -21.06
C ALA A 16 23.72 26.67 -19.55
N SER A 17 23.73 27.80 -18.84
CA SER A 17 23.34 27.87 -17.43
C SER A 17 21.87 27.51 -17.23
N GLU A 18 20.96 28.08 -18.02
CA GLU A 18 19.53 27.76 -17.94
C GLU A 18 19.22 26.29 -18.28
N GLN A 19 20.00 25.68 -19.17
CA GLN A 19 19.88 24.25 -19.47
C GLN A 19 20.43 23.39 -18.32
N ALA A 20 21.55 23.79 -17.70
CA ALA A 20 22.09 23.14 -16.52
C ALA A 20 21.09 23.18 -15.35
N ASP A 21 20.48 24.34 -15.06
CA ASP A 21 19.49 24.51 -14.00
C ASP A 21 18.25 23.63 -14.24
N ARG A 22 17.72 23.61 -15.47
CA ARG A 22 16.60 22.73 -15.84
C ARG A 22 16.95 21.25 -15.68
N SER A 23 18.17 20.86 -16.01
CA SER A 23 18.64 19.47 -15.85
C SER A 23 18.77 19.10 -14.36
N ALA A 24 19.26 20.01 -13.53
CA ALA A 24 19.40 19.82 -12.09
C ALA A 24 18.04 19.71 -11.40
N ASP A 25 17.08 20.56 -11.76
CA ASP A 25 15.71 20.51 -11.27
C ASP A 25 15.02 19.20 -11.64
N ARG A 26 15.19 18.74 -12.89
CA ARG A 26 14.65 17.45 -13.33
C ARG A 26 15.29 16.28 -12.58
N ALA A 27 16.60 16.31 -12.36
CA ALA A 27 17.30 15.31 -11.56
C ALA A 27 16.78 15.28 -10.11
N ARG A 28 16.50 16.45 -9.50
CA ARG A 28 15.90 16.54 -8.15
C ARG A 28 14.50 15.89 -8.11
N GLN A 29 13.64 16.22 -9.06
CA GLN A 29 12.28 15.65 -9.14
C GLN A 29 12.30 14.12 -9.30
N LEU A 30 13.18 13.60 -10.15
CA LEU A 30 13.31 12.16 -10.36
C LEU A 30 13.81 11.44 -9.09
N ARG A 31 14.77 12.03 -8.36
CA ARG A 31 15.23 11.48 -7.07
C ARG A 31 14.10 11.45 -6.03
N GLU A 32 13.29 12.49 -5.97
CA GLU A 32 12.12 12.51 -5.08
C GLU A 32 11.09 11.44 -5.45
N GLN A 33 10.84 11.24 -6.74
CA GLN A 33 9.93 10.21 -7.23
C GLN A 33 10.46 8.81 -6.93
N LEU A 34 11.75 8.54 -7.19
CA LEU A 34 12.43 7.29 -6.84
C LEU A 34 12.31 7.03 -5.34
N GLY A 35 12.64 8.00 -4.49
CA GLY A 35 12.52 7.83 -3.05
C GLY A 35 11.08 7.57 -2.58
N ARG A 36 10.06 8.06 -3.29
CA ARG A 36 8.65 7.72 -3.00
C ARG A 36 8.33 6.28 -3.38
N LEU A 37 8.77 5.84 -4.55
CA LEU A 37 8.56 4.47 -5.05
C LEU A 37 9.29 3.46 -4.17
N GLU A 38 10.53 3.73 -3.78
CA GLU A 38 11.31 2.89 -2.87
C GLU A 38 10.63 2.74 -1.51
N ARG A 39 10.09 3.83 -0.94
CA ARG A 39 9.33 3.76 0.32
C ARG A 39 8.04 2.95 0.16
N GLN A 40 7.37 3.08 -0.98
CA GLN A 40 6.16 2.32 -1.28
C GLN A 40 6.47 0.83 -1.40
N GLU A 41 7.54 0.49 -2.13
CA GLU A 41 8.01 -0.88 -2.33
C GLU A 41 8.39 -1.54 -1.01
N LYS A 42 9.19 -0.86 -0.17
CA LYS A 42 9.50 -1.33 1.19
C LYS A 42 8.25 -1.55 2.03
N ALA A 43 7.29 -0.63 1.95
CA ALA A 43 6.05 -0.71 2.70
C ALA A 43 5.10 -1.80 2.19
N TRP A 44 5.24 -2.25 0.94
CA TRP A 44 4.53 -3.41 0.40
C TRP A 44 5.21 -4.71 0.81
N ARG A 45 6.55 -4.80 0.67
CA ARG A 45 7.31 -5.97 1.13
C ARG A 45 7.11 -6.25 2.61
N ALA A 46 7.13 -5.21 3.44
CA ALA A 46 6.87 -5.35 4.88
C ALA A 46 5.45 -5.88 5.15
N GLY A 47 4.45 -5.46 4.36
CA GLY A 47 3.08 -5.97 4.48
C GLY A 47 3.02 -7.47 4.19
N SER A 48 3.51 -7.87 3.01
CA SER A 48 3.52 -9.28 2.60
C SER A 48 4.33 -10.18 3.52
N GLU A 49 5.41 -9.66 4.13
CA GLU A 49 6.21 -10.43 5.09
C GLU A 49 5.43 -10.72 6.37
N GLY A 50 4.66 -9.74 6.88
CA GLY A 50 3.82 -9.95 8.05
C GLY A 50 2.74 -11.02 7.82
N GLU A 51 2.07 -10.97 6.69
CA GLU A 51 1.07 -11.97 6.29
C GLU A 51 1.69 -13.37 6.16
N ARG A 52 2.87 -13.46 5.55
CA ARG A 52 3.63 -14.73 5.43
C ARG A 52 3.98 -15.32 6.80
N LEU A 53 4.43 -14.48 7.74
CA LEU A 53 4.79 -14.93 9.09
C LEU A 53 3.59 -15.48 9.86
N VAL A 54 2.42 -14.85 9.75
CA VAL A 54 1.18 -15.35 10.35
C VAL A 54 0.73 -16.65 9.70
N ALA A 55 0.73 -16.72 8.37
CA ALA A 55 0.38 -17.94 7.64
C ALA A 55 1.30 -19.11 8.04
N ASP A 56 2.61 -18.87 8.13
CA ASP A 56 3.60 -19.84 8.58
C ASP A 56 3.32 -20.33 10.02
N ALA A 57 2.98 -19.42 10.94
CA ALA A 57 2.68 -19.76 12.33
C ALA A 57 1.40 -20.63 12.44
N LEU A 58 0.33 -20.24 11.77
CA LEU A 58 -0.93 -20.98 11.74
C LEU A 58 -0.76 -22.36 11.08
N GLY A 59 -0.01 -22.41 9.97
CA GLY A 59 0.30 -23.65 9.26
C GLY A 59 1.10 -24.64 10.12
N ARG A 60 2.13 -24.16 10.84
CA ARG A 60 2.88 -25.01 11.79
C ARG A 60 2.02 -25.54 12.93
N ALA A 61 1.05 -24.75 13.38
CA ALA A 61 0.11 -25.17 14.42
C ALA A 61 -1.04 -26.05 13.88
N GLY A 62 -1.14 -26.25 12.57
CA GLY A 62 -2.16 -27.08 11.94
C GLY A 62 -3.56 -26.45 11.89
N TRP A 63 -3.66 -25.12 12.02
CA TRP A 63 -4.96 -24.44 11.97
C TRP A 63 -5.58 -24.54 10.56
N PRO A 64 -6.90 -24.80 10.46
CA PRO A 64 -7.62 -24.69 9.20
C PRO A 64 -7.86 -23.21 8.89
N VAL A 65 -7.23 -22.71 7.82
CA VAL A 65 -7.21 -21.28 7.48
C VAL A 65 -7.51 -21.06 6.00
N LEU A 66 -8.27 -20.00 5.71
CA LEU A 66 -8.34 -19.40 4.38
C LEU A 66 -7.54 -18.11 4.38
N HIS A 67 -6.54 -18.02 3.50
CA HIS A 67 -5.73 -16.81 3.34
C HIS A 67 -6.23 -15.97 2.16
N ASP A 68 -5.94 -14.67 2.20
CA ASP A 68 -6.16 -13.71 1.10
C ASP A 68 -7.59 -13.74 0.52
N GLN A 69 -8.58 -13.64 1.42
CA GLN A 69 -9.99 -13.68 1.04
C GLN A 69 -10.48 -12.28 0.64
N PRO A 70 -11.41 -12.15 -0.31
CA PRO A 70 -11.96 -10.84 -0.67
C PRO A 70 -12.71 -10.23 0.52
N TRP A 71 -12.56 -8.93 0.73
CA TRP A 71 -13.35 -8.19 1.70
C TRP A 71 -14.75 -7.93 1.11
N PRO A 72 -15.84 -8.45 1.72
CA PRO A 72 -17.21 -8.21 1.28
C PRO A 72 -17.55 -6.74 1.05
N GLY A 73 -18.13 -6.41 -0.10
CA GLY A 73 -18.54 -5.05 -0.42
C GLY A 73 -17.41 -4.04 -0.67
N ARG A 74 -16.14 -4.49 -0.76
CA ARG A 74 -14.99 -3.62 -1.04
C ARG A 74 -14.14 -4.13 -2.19
N ASP A 75 -14.17 -3.39 -3.30
CA ASP A 75 -13.30 -3.67 -4.45
C ASP A 75 -11.82 -3.50 -4.06
N ARG A 76 -11.01 -4.52 -4.36
CA ARG A 76 -9.55 -4.52 -4.18
C ARG A 76 -9.08 -4.42 -2.73
N ALA A 77 -9.92 -4.81 -1.77
CA ALA A 77 -9.51 -5.04 -0.39
C ALA A 77 -9.65 -6.52 -0.06
N ASN A 78 -8.67 -7.05 0.65
CA ASN A 78 -8.63 -8.44 1.06
C ASN A 78 -8.61 -8.51 2.60
N ILE A 79 -8.97 -9.68 3.10
CA ILE A 79 -8.84 -10.14 4.47
C ILE A 79 -7.66 -11.09 4.48
N ASP A 80 -6.65 -10.79 5.30
CA ASP A 80 -5.38 -11.52 5.26
C ASP A 80 -5.61 -13.00 5.59
N HIS A 81 -6.27 -13.30 6.72
CA HIS A 81 -6.54 -14.68 7.14
C HIS A 81 -7.88 -14.84 7.85
N LEU A 82 -8.57 -15.94 7.57
CA LEU A 82 -9.71 -16.45 8.33
C LEU A 82 -9.35 -17.83 8.89
N ALA A 83 -9.14 -17.94 10.20
CA ALA A 83 -8.87 -19.21 10.88
C ALA A 83 -10.16 -19.76 11.49
N PHE A 84 -10.43 -21.04 11.31
CA PHE A 84 -11.73 -21.62 11.60
C PHE A 84 -11.68 -22.54 12.81
N SER A 85 -12.70 -22.49 13.66
CA SER A 85 -13.04 -23.54 14.62
C SER A 85 -14.54 -23.84 14.52
N PRO A 86 -15.02 -24.94 15.12
CA PRO A 86 -16.45 -25.29 15.07
C PRO A 86 -17.38 -24.20 15.65
N ASP A 87 -16.88 -23.45 16.64
CA ASP A 87 -17.66 -22.47 17.40
C ASP A 87 -17.44 -21.01 16.98
N ARG A 88 -16.39 -20.70 16.21
CA ARG A 88 -16.06 -19.33 15.80
C ARG A 88 -15.13 -19.25 14.60
N ILE A 89 -15.06 -18.07 14.00
CA ILE A 89 -14.07 -17.72 12.98
C ILE A 89 -13.19 -16.60 13.53
N TRP A 90 -11.88 -16.74 13.42
CA TRP A 90 -10.93 -15.68 13.73
C TRP A 90 -10.55 -14.94 12.44
N LEU A 91 -10.87 -13.65 12.38
CA LEU A 91 -10.40 -12.78 11.30
C LEU A 91 -9.09 -12.15 11.75
N ILE A 92 -7.98 -12.55 11.13
CA ILE A 92 -6.65 -12.12 11.52
C ILE A 92 -6.10 -11.20 10.44
N ASP A 93 -5.87 -9.94 10.82
CA ASP A 93 -5.20 -8.94 10.00
C ASP A 93 -3.75 -8.76 10.52
N ALA A 94 -2.79 -8.93 9.62
CA ALA A 94 -1.37 -8.91 9.95
C ALA A 94 -0.83 -7.47 9.87
N LYS A 95 -0.09 -7.05 10.89
CA LYS A 95 0.51 -5.72 10.98
C LYS A 95 1.99 -5.81 11.31
N HIS A 96 2.80 -5.75 10.26
CA HIS A 96 4.25 -5.71 10.36
C HIS A 96 4.76 -4.30 10.69
N TRP A 97 4.52 -3.86 11.92
CA TRP A 97 4.90 -2.54 12.40
C TRP A 97 6.27 -2.56 13.08
N SER A 98 7.12 -1.58 12.76
CA SER A 98 8.39 -1.38 13.44
C SER A 98 8.29 -0.41 14.62
N GLY A 99 9.17 -0.60 15.60
CA GLY A 99 9.32 0.31 16.74
C GLY A 99 8.42 -0.09 17.91
N GLU A 100 8.23 0.84 18.83
CA GLU A 100 7.45 0.58 20.05
C GLU A 100 5.96 0.51 19.70
N VAL A 101 5.33 -0.64 19.94
CA VAL A 101 3.87 -0.82 19.84
C VAL A 101 3.35 -1.21 21.21
N GLY A 102 2.25 -0.57 21.62
CA GLY A 102 1.64 -0.89 22.90
C GLY A 102 0.32 -0.16 23.10
N ILE A 103 -0.37 -0.52 24.17
CA ILE A 103 -1.62 0.12 24.56
C ILE A 103 -1.32 1.15 25.64
N ARG A 104 -1.86 2.35 25.46
CA ARG A 104 -1.80 3.40 26.47
C ARG A 104 -3.15 4.11 26.55
N ASP A 105 -3.70 4.19 27.76
CA ASP A 105 -5.01 4.78 28.03
C ASP A 105 -6.12 4.13 27.19
N GLY A 106 -6.05 2.80 27.02
CA GLY A 106 -6.99 2.01 26.21
C GLY A 106 -6.81 2.17 24.69
N VAL A 107 -5.80 2.88 24.22
CA VAL A 107 -5.57 3.14 22.79
C VAL A 107 -4.31 2.43 22.30
N LEU A 108 -4.45 1.65 21.22
CA LEU A 108 -3.31 1.09 20.49
C LEU A 108 -2.47 2.22 19.89
N ARG A 109 -1.17 2.21 20.18
CA ARG A 109 -0.20 3.20 19.72
C ARG A 109 1.02 2.54 19.11
N GLN A 110 1.60 3.22 18.13
CA GLN A 110 2.90 2.91 17.57
C GLN A 110 3.78 4.17 17.62
N ASN A 111 4.94 4.09 18.27
CA ASN A 111 5.87 5.20 18.47
C ASN A 111 5.15 6.47 19.01
N GLY A 112 4.20 6.27 19.93
CA GLY A 112 3.37 7.32 20.53
C GLY A 112 2.15 7.77 19.71
N TYR A 113 2.02 7.39 18.44
CA TYR A 113 0.90 7.76 17.58
C TYR A 113 -0.24 6.75 17.67
N SER A 114 -1.48 7.23 17.73
CA SER A 114 -2.66 6.35 17.73
C SER A 114 -2.77 5.54 16.44
N ARG A 115 -3.19 4.27 16.60
CA ARG A 115 -3.53 3.32 15.55
C ARG A 115 -4.97 2.84 15.67
N SER A 116 -5.87 3.63 16.26
CA SER A 116 -7.30 3.31 16.39
C SER A 116 -7.95 2.96 15.05
N MET A 117 -7.47 3.53 13.93
CA MET A 117 -8.00 3.18 12.60
C MET A 117 -7.70 1.74 12.17
N ALA A 118 -6.65 1.10 12.69
CA ALA A 118 -6.43 -0.32 12.46
C ALA A 118 -7.49 -1.15 13.19
N VAL A 119 -7.77 -0.80 14.46
CA VAL A 119 -8.81 -1.43 15.29
C VAL A 119 -10.18 -1.31 14.62
N THR A 120 -10.59 -0.09 14.27
CA THR A 120 -11.87 0.14 13.58
C THR A 120 -11.97 -0.63 12.26
N LYS A 121 -10.88 -0.72 11.48
CA LYS A 121 -10.89 -1.48 10.22
C LYS A 121 -11.11 -2.98 10.47
N ALA A 122 -10.45 -3.56 11.47
CA ALA A 122 -10.60 -4.97 11.82
C ALA A 122 -12.05 -5.27 12.26
N GLN A 123 -12.64 -4.41 13.09
CA GLN A 123 -14.03 -4.53 13.50
C GLN A 123 -15.01 -4.46 12.32
N VAL A 124 -14.82 -3.49 11.42
CA VAL A 124 -15.66 -3.38 10.21
C VAL A 124 -15.50 -4.62 9.32
N ALA A 125 -14.27 -5.14 9.16
CA ALA A 125 -14.05 -6.36 8.39
C ALA A 125 -14.80 -7.56 8.98
N ALA A 126 -14.73 -7.74 10.30
CA ALA A 126 -15.44 -8.84 10.98
C ALA A 126 -16.96 -8.73 10.81
N ASN A 127 -17.52 -7.52 10.97
CA ASN A 127 -18.95 -7.28 10.75
C ASN A 127 -19.36 -7.54 9.29
N ASP A 128 -18.57 -7.09 8.32
CA ASP A 128 -18.84 -7.30 6.90
C ASP A 128 -18.80 -8.81 6.54
N VAL A 129 -17.90 -9.58 7.15
CA VAL A 129 -17.87 -11.05 7.02
C VAL A 129 -19.10 -11.69 7.62
N VAL A 130 -19.50 -11.33 8.85
CA VAL A 130 -20.73 -11.85 9.48
C VAL A 130 -21.95 -11.59 8.60
N LEU A 131 -22.07 -10.37 8.08
CA LEU A 131 -23.17 -9.99 7.19
C LEU A 131 -23.16 -10.80 5.89
N ALA A 132 -21.98 -11.08 5.33
CA ALA A 132 -21.85 -11.87 4.11
C ALA A 132 -22.18 -13.35 4.30
N LEU A 133 -21.83 -13.93 5.47
CA LEU A 133 -22.11 -15.33 5.78
C LEU A 133 -23.60 -15.57 6.13
N GLY A 134 -24.31 -14.54 6.59
CA GLY A 134 -25.74 -14.59 6.87
C GLY A 134 -26.09 -15.26 8.20
N THR A 135 -27.38 -15.59 8.39
CA THR A 135 -27.88 -16.10 9.68
C THR A 135 -27.40 -17.51 9.97
N GLY A 136 -26.92 -17.74 11.20
CA GLY A 136 -26.41 -19.04 11.64
C GLY A 136 -24.92 -19.26 11.41
N ALA A 137 -24.21 -18.28 10.85
CA ALA A 137 -22.75 -18.30 10.79
C ALA A 137 -22.14 -18.24 12.21
N PRO A 138 -21.01 -18.92 12.48
CA PRO A 138 -20.28 -18.73 13.72
C PRO A 138 -19.86 -17.26 13.90
N PRO A 139 -19.74 -16.78 15.15
CA PRO A 139 -19.23 -15.44 15.42
C PRO A 139 -17.84 -15.24 14.82
N VAL A 140 -17.60 -14.06 14.24
CA VAL A 140 -16.31 -13.66 13.69
C VAL A 140 -15.61 -12.74 14.69
N HIS A 141 -14.46 -13.17 15.20
CA HIS A 141 -13.67 -12.41 16.16
C HIS A 141 -12.48 -11.74 15.44
N PRO A 142 -12.40 -10.40 15.43
CA PRO A 142 -11.28 -9.69 14.82
C PRO A 142 -10.02 -9.77 15.70
N VAL A 143 -8.89 -10.04 15.04
CA VAL A 143 -7.55 -10.11 15.62
C VAL A 143 -6.62 -9.23 14.80
N LEU A 144 -5.88 -8.35 15.46
CA LEU A 144 -4.72 -7.67 14.88
C LEU A 144 -3.46 -8.37 15.39
N CYS A 145 -2.79 -9.10 14.50
CA CYS A 145 -1.54 -9.78 14.81
C CYS A 145 -0.35 -8.89 14.45
N LEU A 146 0.43 -8.52 15.47
CA LEU A 146 1.63 -7.71 15.32
C LEU A 146 2.85 -8.61 15.05
N THR A 147 3.51 -8.41 13.91
CA THR A 147 4.58 -9.31 13.43
C THR A 147 5.95 -8.65 13.31
N GLY A 148 6.05 -7.37 13.66
CA GLY A 148 7.30 -6.60 13.53
C GLY A 148 8.18 -6.70 14.77
N SER A 149 9.40 -6.18 14.68
CA SER A 149 10.32 -6.18 15.83
C SER A 149 9.83 -5.27 16.95
N GLY A 150 9.88 -5.76 18.19
CA GLY A 150 9.43 -5.02 19.38
C GLY A 150 7.93 -5.12 19.66
N THR A 151 7.25 -6.09 19.05
CA THR A 151 5.80 -6.32 19.21
C THR A 151 5.47 -7.59 20.00
N ASP A 152 6.31 -7.95 20.98
CA ASP A 152 6.00 -8.98 21.96
C ASP A 152 4.85 -8.48 22.85
N LEU A 153 3.63 -8.81 22.45
CA LEU A 153 2.40 -8.30 23.04
C LEU A 153 1.53 -9.47 23.44
N ALA A 154 1.45 -9.72 24.76
CA ALA A 154 0.50 -10.67 25.31
C ALA A 154 -0.93 -10.32 24.85
N PRO A 155 -1.80 -11.32 24.64
CA PRO A 155 -3.15 -11.10 24.14
C PRO A 155 -3.91 -10.09 25.01
N THR A 156 -4.48 -9.08 24.37
CA THR A 156 -5.20 -8.00 25.04
C THR A 156 -6.28 -7.45 24.12
N THR A 157 -7.39 -6.99 24.68
CA THR A 157 -8.52 -6.51 23.89
C THR A 157 -8.60 -4.99 23.95
N VAL A 158 -8.71 -4.36 22.78
CA VAL A 158 -9.09 -2.96 22.65
C VAL A 158 -10.42 -2.92 21.92
N GLU A 159 -11.43 -2.35 22.58
CA GLU A 159 -12.82 -2.40 22.15
C GLU A 159 -13.28 -3.87 22.06
N ASP A 160 -13.40 -4.44 20.87
CA ASP A 160 -13.76 -5.83 20.59
C ASP A 160 -12.72 -6.56 19.73
N VAL A 161 -11.56 -5.94 19.50
CA VAL A 161 -10.47 -6.48 18.70
C VAL A 161 -9.38 -7.02 19.60
N VAL A 162 -9.01 -8.28 19.40
CA VAL A 162 -7.87 -8.89 20.07
C VAL A 162 -6.59 -8.38 19.41
N LEU A 163 -5.70 -7.81 20.21
CA LEU A 163 -4.36 -7.43 19.82
C LEU A 163 -3.39 -8.45 20.39
N VAL A 164 -2.52 -8.98 19.54
CA VAL A 164 -1.60 -10.04 19.93
C VAL A 164 -0.32 -9.97 19.12
N GLY A 165 0.82 -10.24 19.75
CA GLY A 165 2.08 -10.47 19.05
C GLY A 165 2.12 -11.84 18.39
N LEU A 166 2.94 -12.00 17.34
CA LEU A 166 3.01 -13.22 16.55
C LEU A 166 3.32 -14.47 17.41
N GLU A 167 4.19 -14.32 18.39
CA GLU A 167 4.61 -15.39 19.30
C GLU A 167 3.47 -15.93 20.19
N HIS A 168 2.47 -15.11 20.51
CA HIS A 168 1.32 -15.51 21.33
C HIS A 168 0.09 -15.88 20.50
N LEU A 169 0.15 -15.72 19.16
CA LEU A 169 -1.02 -15.85 18.29
C LEU A 169 -1.71 -17.20 18.45
N THR A 170 -0.97 -18.31 18.28
CA THR A 170 -1.59 -19.65 18.28
C THR A 170 -2.11 -20.05 19.66
N GLU A 171 -1.44 -19.63 20.73
CA GLU A 171 -1.93 -19.82 22.10
C GLU A 171 -3.22 -19.02 22.33
N CYS A 172 -3.28 -17.78 21.84
CA CYS A 172 -4.45 -16.92 21.90
C CYS A 172 -5.67 -17.50 21.17
N LEU A 173 -5.47 -18.15 20.01
CA LEU A 173 -6.57 -18.78 19.28
C LEU A 173 -7.10 -20.03 19.99
N GLY A 174 -6.30 -20.62 20.89
CA GLY A 174 -6.61 -21.83 21.65
C GLY A 174 -6.16 -23.12 20.95
N PRO A 175 -6.69 -24.28 21.39
CA PRO A 175 -6.34 -25.56 20.82
C PRO A 175 -6.69 -25.64 19.33
N THR A 176 -5.78 -26.18 18.52
CA THR A 176 -6.03 -26.41 17.10
C THR A 176 -7.24 -27.32 16.91
N PRO A 177 -8.26 -26.89 16.14
CA PRO A 177 -9.46 -27.68 15.94
C PRO A 177 -9.21 -28.86 14.99
N THR A 178 -10.00 -29.92 15.16
CA THR A 178 -10.03 -31.02 14.18
C THR A 178 -10.84 -30.59 12.96
N LEU A 179 -10.28 -30.79 11.76
CA LEU A 179 -10.99 -30.54 10.51
C LEU A 179 -11.97 -31.68 10.22
N ASP A 180 -13.19 -31.57 10.75
CA ASP A 180 -14.28 -32.47 10.43
C ASP A 180 -15.02 -32.05 9.14
N VAL A 181 -16.03 -32.82 8.77
CA VAL A 181 -16.82 -32.60 7.55
C VAL A 181 -17.59 -31.28 7.62
N GLU A 182 -18.11 -30.89 8.78
CA GLU A 182 -18.91 -29.67 8.93
C GLU A 182 -18.03 -28.42 8.77
N LEU A 183 -16.87 -28.42 9.45
CA LEU A 183 -15.89 -27.34 9.34
C LEU A 183 -15.34 -27.23 7.92
N ALA A 184 -15.04 -28.35 7.27
CA ALA A 184 -14.59 -28.37 5.88
C ALA A 184 -15.65 -27.79 4.91
N LEU A 185 -16.94 -28.12 5.12
CA LEU A 185 -18.04 -27.58 4.32
C LEU A 185 -18.24 -26.08 4.56
N LEU A 186 -18.08 -25.60 5.80
CA LEU A 186 -18.12 -24.17 6.11
C LEU A 186 -17.00 -23.43 5.36
N MET A 187 -15.76 -23.90 5.47
CA MET A 187 -14.60 -23.32 4.79
C MET A 187 -14.79 -23.29 3.26
N ALA A 188 -15.33 -24.35 2.67
CA ALA A 188 -15.58 -24.40 1.23
C ALA A 188 -16.62 -23.37 0.76
N LYS A 189 -17.60 -23.03 1.61
CA LYS A 189 -18.68 -22.08 1.28
C LYS A 189 -18.30 -20.62 1.49
N VAL A 190 -17.42 -20.32 2.44
CA VAL A 190 -17.06 -18.94 2.82
C VAL A 190 -16.62 -18.09 1.61
N PRO A 191 -15.67 -18.53 0.75
CA PRO A 191 -15.20 -17.69 -0.36
C PRO A 191 -16.31 -17.22 -1.31
N GLU A 192 -17.32 -18.05 -1.55
CA GLU A 192 -18.43 -17.71 -2.44
C GLU A 192 -19.37 -16.67 -1.81
N HIS A 193 -19.60 -16.74 -0.51
CA HIS A 193 -20.38 -15.72 0.22
C HIS A 193 -19.66 -14.37 0.25
N LEU A 194 -18.33 -14.38 0.42
CA LEU A 194 -17.54 -13.15 0.44
C LEU A 194 -17.48 -12.47 -0.94
N LYS A 195 -17.51 -13.23 -2.05
CA LYS A 195 -17.59 -12.68 -3.42
C LYS A 195 -19.00 -12.18 -3.78
N GLY A 196 -20.04 -12.92 -3.36
CA GLY A 196 -21.42 -12.70 -3.78
C GLY A 196 -22.08 -11.42 -3.22
N THR A 197 -21.49 -10.81 -2.21
CA THR A 197 -22.00 -9.59 -1.56
C THR A 197 -21.59 -8.28 -2.25
N ALA A 198 -21.12 -8.34 -3.48
CA ALA A 198 -20.95 -7.17 -4.35
C ALA A 198 -22.31 -6.57 -4.79
N GLY A 199 -23.07 -6.02 -3.84
CA GLY A 199 -24.32 -5.29 -4.07
C GLY A 199 -24.09 -3.83 -4.49
N PRO A 200 -25.03 -3.20 -5.22
CA PRO A 200 -24.83 -1.91 -5.90
C PRO A 200 -25.00 -0.69 -4.98
N THR A 201 -24.35 -0.64 -3.81
CA THR A 201 -24.32 0.58 -2.98
C THR A 201 -23.06 0.66 -2.14
N ALA A 202 -21.99 1.18 -2.72
CA ALA A 202 -21.05 2.12 -2.09
C ALA A 202 -19.92 2.37 -3.09
N ARG A 203 -20.18 3.26 -4.05
CA ARG A 203 -19.12 3.90 -4.84
C ARG A 203 -18.35 4.87 -3.94
N VAL A 204 -17.76 4.37 -2.86
CA VAL A 204 -16.71 5.08 -2.13
C VAL A 204 -15.49 5.01 -3.04
N ALA A 205 -15.03 6.19 -3.44
CA ALA A 205 -13.87 6.34 -4.30
C ALA A 205 -12.69 5.47 -3.80
N PRO A 206 -11.87 4.93 -4.71
CA PRO A 206 -10.78 4.05 -4.34
C PRO A 206 -9.90 4.75 -3.30
N SER A 207 -9.76 4.15 -2.13
CA SER A 207 -8.70 4.49 -1.19
C SER A 207 -7.37 4.09 -1.82
N LYS A 208 -6.86 4.95 -2.73
CA LYS A 208 -5.42 5.07 -2.91
C LYS A 208 -4.89 5.52 -1.56
N GLU A 209 -4.48 4.54 -0.76
CA GLU A 209 -3.85 4.76 0.51
C GLU A 209 -2.55 5.54 0.26
N ARG A 210 -2.65 6.87 0.39
CA ARG A 210 -1.50 7.69 0.70
C ARG A 210 -1.11 7.31 2.13
N LYS A 211 -0.25 6.31 2.28
CA LYS A 211 0.53 6.15 3.52
C LYS A 211 1.16 7.52 3.79
N ALA A 212 0.72 8.19 4.85
CA ALA A 212 1.21 9.51 5.21
C ALA A 212 2.74 9.42 5.30
N PRO A 213 3.49 10.32 4.63
CA PRO A 213 4.93 10.28 4.73
C PRO A 213 5.33 10.60 6.16
N GLU A 214 6.17 9.74 6.72
CA GLU A 214 6.92 9.89 7.97
C GLU A 214 7.60 11.28 8.13
N ALA A 215 7.73 12.03 7.02
CA ALA A 215 8.13 13.44 6.97
C ALA A 215 7.23 14.39 7.81
N ALA A 216 5.94 14.09 8.01
CA ALA A 216 5.07 14.90 8.87
C ALA A 216 5.47 14.80 10.36
N ALA A 217 6.02 13.66 10.79
CA ALA A 217 6.56 13.48 12.13
C ALA A 217 7.90 14.22 12.31
N ALA A 218 8.74 14.26 11.26
CA ALA A 218 9.99 15.01 11.25
C ALA A 218 9.77 16.54 11.32
N ALA A 219 8.74 17.07 10.66
CA ALA A 219 8.40 18.49 10.72
C ALA A 219 7.92 18.94 12.12
N LEU A 220 7.23 18.06 12.86
CA LEU A 220 6.81 18.33 14.24
C LEU A 220 7.99 18.27 15.23
N ARG A 221 8.97 17.38 15.00
CA ARG A 221 10.21 17.31 15.79
C ARG A 221 11.01 18.61 15.73
N ARG A 222 11.12 19.25 14.56
CA ARG A 222 11.77 20.57 14.42
C ARG A 222 11.02 21.69 15.16
N ARG A 223 9.68 21.65 15.17
CA ARG A 223 8.87 22.68 15.84
C ARG A 223 8.96 22.62 17.36
N LYS A 224 9.10 21.42 17.95
CA LYS A 224 9.27 21.26 19.41
C LYS A 224 10.66 21.70 19.91
N HIS A 225 11.72 21.57 19.10
CA HIS A 225 13.06 22.03 19.48
C HIS A 225 13.28 23.55 19.37
N HIS A 226 12.35 24.32 18.79
CA HIS A 226 12.45 25.79 18.72
C HIS A 226 11.47 26.52 19.65
N ALA A 227 10.63 25.79 20.41
CA ALA A 227 9.67 26.37 21.34
C ALA A 227 10.21 26.50 22.78
N GLY A 228 11.54 26.50 22.95
CA GLY A 228 12.22 26.57 24.24
C GLY A 228 13.32 27.63 24.27
N ALA A 229 13.01 28.87 23.90
CA ALA A 229 13.81 30.05 24.22
C ALA A 229 12.89 31.27 24.18
N GLY A 230 12.61 31.85 25.36
CA GLY A 230 11.77 33.04 25.49
C GLY A 230 12.47 34.32 25.04
N GLY A 231 11.67 35.38 24.81
CA GLY A 231 12.18 36.75 24.72
C GLY A 231 11.51 37.64 23.69
N GLN A 232 10.41 38.27 24.11
CA GLN A 232 9.95 39.66 23.86
C GLN A 232 10.08 40.36 22.48
N THR A 233 9.04 41.17 22.24
CA THR A 233 8.93 42.38 21.38
C THR A 233 8.31 42.21 19.98
N SER A 234 7.15 42.86 19.85
CA SER A 234 6.51 43.33 18.61
C SER A 234 7.24 44.62 18.15
N PRO A 235 7.27 44.98 16.85
CA PRO A 235 6.15 45.76 16.32
C PRO A 235 5.79 45.54 14.83
N GLN A 236 4.52 45.88 14.54
CA GLN A 236 3.91 46.34 13.28
C GLN A 236 4.76 46.37 11.99
N ARG A 237 4.26 45.72 10.92
CA ARG A 237 4.27 46.34 9.58
C ARG A 237 3.24 45.76 8.60
N ARG A 238 2.32 46.66 8.22
CA ARG A 238 1.70 46.90 6.91
C ARG A 238 1.24 45.72 6.03
N ALA A 239 -0.07 45.73 5.81
CA ALA A 239 -0.77 45.05 4.73
C ALA A 239 -0.20 45.40 3.35
N ALA A 240 0.00 44.37 2.52
CA ALA A 240 0.20 44.50 1.09
C ALA A 240 -0.69 43.49 0.35
N SER A 241 -1.34 44.01 -0.68
CA SER A 241 -2.41 43.42 -1.48
C SER A 241 -2.06 42.10 -2.17
N ARG A 242 -2.98 41.13 -2.08
CA ARG A 242 -3.04 39.97 -2.97
C ARG A 242 -3.54 40.40 -4.36
N ARG A 243 -2.67 40.38 -5.38
CA ARG A 243 -3.06 40.29 -6.79
C ARG A 243 -2.70 38.90 -7.32
N GLY A 244 -3.61 38.35 -8.11
CA GLY A 244 -3.71 36.94 -8.44
C GLY A 244 -2.56 36.34 -9.25
N MET A 245 -2.39 35.04 -9.07
CA MET A 245 -1.45 34.23 -9.83
C MET A 245 -2.25 33.07 -10.45
N GLY A 246 -2.25 33.03 -11.78
CA GLY A 246 -3.07 32.16 -12.61
C GLY A 246 -2.71 30.67 -12.48
N ARG A 247 -3.71 29.83 -12.80
CA ARG A 247 -3.59 28.37 -12.94
C ARG A 247 -2.62 28.01 -14.09
N PRO A 248 -1.74 27.01 -13.93
CA PRO A 248 -0.96 26.47 -15.06
C PRO A 248 -1.83 25.57 -15.97
N PRO A 249 -1.49 25.46 -17.27
CA PRO A 249 -2.29 24.73 -18.27
C PRO A 249 -2.10 23.21 -18.15
N ARG A 250 -3.16 22.48 -18.51
CA ARG A 250 -3.19 21.00 -18.54
C ARG A 250 -2.43 20.47 -19.78
N PRO A 251 -1.62 19.40 -19.68
CA PRO A 251 -1.00 18.80 -20.87
C PRO A 251 -2.04 18.07 -21.73
N SER A 252 -1.92 18.24 -23.05
CA SER A 252 -2.84 17.75 -24.07
C SER A 252 -2.75 16.22 -24.27
N ALA A 253 -3.91 15.63 -24.57
CA ALA A 253 -4.16 14.19 -24.72
C ALA A 253 -3.25 13.44 -25.73
N ALA A 254 -2.51 14.17 -26.58
CA ALA A 254 -1.62 13.61 -27.58
C ALA A 254 -0.43 12.82 -26.99
N ARG A 255 0.08 13.20 -25.81
CA ARG A 255 1.21 12.48 -25.16
C ARG A 255 0.81 11.15 -24.52
N ALA A 256 -0.46 11.02 -24.11
CA ALA A 256 -0.97 9.78 -23.53
C ALA A 256 -1.17 8.69 -24.59
N LEU A 257 -1.60 9.06 -25.80
CA LEU A 257 -1.85 8.12 -26.90
C LEU A 257 -0.57 7.48 -27.45
N ILE A 258 0.53 8.24 -27.56
CA ILE A 258 1.83 7.72 -28.02
C ILE A 258 2.40 6.69 -27.02
N SER A 259 2.14 6.90 -25.72
CA SER A 259 2.63 6.01 -24.66
C SER A 259 1.92 4.65 -24.65
N VAL A 260 0.62 4.62 -25.00
CA VAL A 260 -0.17 3.38 -25.08
C VAL A 260 0.22 2.57 -26.32
N ALA A 261 0.45 3.23 -27.46
CA ALA A 261 0.86 2.55 -28.69
C ALA A 261 2.23 1.86 -28.56
N LEU A 262 3.21 2.52 -27.90
CA LEU A 262 4.53 1.92 -27.65
C LEU A 262 4.47 0.73 -26.68
N LEU A 263 3.60 0.79 -25.67
CA LEU A 263 3.41 -0.31 -24.73
C LEU A 263 2.74 -1.53 -25.39
N ALA A 264 1.74 -1.28 -26.25
CA ALA A 264 1.08 -2.32 -27.03
C ALA A 264 2.05 -2.99 -28.02
N LEU A 265 2.94 -2.22 -28.66
CA LEU A 265 3.96 -2.76 -29.56
C LEU A 265 4.99 -3.63 -28.82
N LEU A 266 5.40 -3.22 -27.62
CA LEU A 266 6.31 -3.98 -26.75
C LEU A 266 5.70 -5.30 -26.27
N VAL A 267 4.43 -5.27 -25.84
CA VAL A 267 3.71 -6.48 -25.42
C VAL A 267 3.49 -7.42 -26.61
N TRP A 268 3.12 -6.88 -27.78
CA TRP A 268 3.00 -7.67 -29.00
C TRP A 268 4.33 -8.35 -29.37
N PHE A 269 5.45 -7.63 -29.30
CA PHE A 269 6.77 -8.18 -29.59
C PHE A 269 7.16 -9.28 -28.59
N ALA A 270 6.92 -9.05 -27.29
CA ALA A 270 7.24 -10.00 -26.23
C ALA A 270 6.46 -11.33 -26.35
N PHE A 271 5.21 -11.28 -26.82
CA PHE A 271 4.37 -12.49 -27.00
C PHE A 271 4.55 -13.19 -28.34
N ASN A 272 5.10 -12.51 -29.37
CA ASN A 272 5.30 -13.09 -30.70
C ASN A 272 6.77 -13.46 -30.98
N LEU A 273 7.65 -13.37 -29.99
CA LEU A 273 9.07 -13.68 -30.13
C LEU A 273 9.29 -15.15 -30.54
N ASP A 274 8.49 -16.09 -30.04
CA ASP A 274 8.55 -17.51 -30.41
C ASP A 274 8.05 -17.79 -31.84
N ALA A 275 7.04 -17.04 -32.31
CA ALA A 275 6.51 -17.17 -33.67
C ALA A 275 7.46 -16.60 -34.72
N VAL A 276 8.17 -15.51 -34.39
CA VAL A 276 9.20 -14.91 -35.26
C VAL A 276 10.45 -15.82 -35.33
N PHE A 277 10.83 -16.46 -34.23
CA PHE A 277 11.96 -17.40 -34.21
C PHE A 277 11.68 -18.68 -35.03
N MET A 278 10.44 -19.18 -34.99
CA MET A 278 9.96 -20.32 -35.81
C MET A 278 9.93 -20.03 -37.32
N LEU A 279 9.80 -18.76 -37.74
CA LEU A 279 9.80 -18.40 -39.16
C LEU A 279 11.22 -18.23 -39.76
N ILE A 280 12.21 -17.91 -38.93
CA ILE A 280 13.58 -17.59 -39.36
C ILE A 280 14.49 -18.83 -39.32
N LEU A 281 14.26 -19.78 -38.40
CA LEU A 281 15.07 -21.00 -38.28
C LEU A 281 15.10 -21.90 -39.54
N PRO A 282 14.00 -22.09 -40.30
CA PRO A 282 14.02 -22.95 -41.48
C PRO A 282 14.89 -22.42 -42.62
N VAL A 283 15.00 -21.09 -42.76
CA VAL A 283 15.77 -20.44 -43.82
C VAL A 283 17.28 -20.54 -43.54
N ALA A 284 17.68 -20.47 -42.27
CA ALA A 284 19.07 -20.64 -41.86
C ALA A 284 19.56 -22.08 -42.03
N GLN A 285 18.71 -23.09 -41.76
CA GLN A 285 19.07 -24.50 -41.97
C GLN A 285 19.13 -24.90 -43.44
N TRP A 286 18.32 -24.28 -44.31
CA TRP A 286 18.38 -24.50 -45.76
C TRP A 286 19.70 -23.99 -46.38
N PHE A 287 20.25 -22.86 -45.91
CA PHE A 287 21.53 -22.32 -46.39
C PHE A 287 22.75 -23.13 -45.92
N VAL A 288 22.72 -23.69 -44.70
CA VAL A 288 23.83 -24.52 -44.19
C VAL A 288 23.88 -25.89 -44.89
N GLY A 289 22.74 -26.40 -45.37
CA GLY A 289 22.65 -27.67 -46.11
C GLY A 289 23.17 -27.63 -47.55
N GLN A 290 23.39 -26.45 -48.16
CA GLN A 290 23.92 -26.32 -49.53
C GLN A 290 25.45 -26.14 -49.61
N LEU A 291 26.15 -26.04 -48.48
CA LEU A 291 27.58 -25.67 -48.42
C LEU A 291 28.51 -26.80 -47.93
N MET A 292 28.00 -28.03 -47.82
CA MET A 292 28.81 -29.22 -47.54
C MET A 292 28.58 -30.25 -48.66
N PRO A 293 29.60 -30.60 -49.45
CA PRO A 293 29.50 -31.63 -50.49
C PRO A 293 29.40 -33.05 -49.91
#